data_AF-A0A7C4NVT5-F1
#
_entry.id   AF-A0A7C4NVT5-F1
#
_cell.length_a   1.000
_cell.length_b   1.000
_cell.length_c   1.000
_cell.angle_alpha   90.00
_cell.angle_beta   90.00
_cell.angle_gamma   90.00
#
_symmetry.space_group_name_H-M   'P 1'
#
loop_
_entity.id
_entity.type
_entity.pdbx_description
1 polymer ?
#
loop_
_entity_poly.entity_id
_entity_poly.type
_entity_poly.pdbx_seq_one_letter_code
_entity_poly.pdbx_strand_id
1 'polypeptide(L)'
;MKILLSSFIQLIDLLLSIYIWIIIARAIISWITPYPYHPLVRFLYKVTEPILAPIRKIIPPIGGIDISPVIVIFIIFIIKNLLHRFLINLITF
;
A
#
# COMPACT_ATOMS: atom_id res chain seq x y z
N MET A 1 -7.61 12.00 26.05
CA MET A 1 -6.45 11.24 25.52
C MET A 1 -6.87 10.11 24.58
N LYS A 2 -7.74 9.18 25.00
CA LYS A 2 -8.21 8.04 24.17
C LYS A 2 -8.79 8.47 22.82
N ILE A 3 -9.64 9.50 22.80
CA ILE A 3 -10.26 10.02 21.57
C ILE A 3 -9.20 10.53 20.57
N LEU A 4 -8.21 11.28 21.05
CA LEU A 4 -7.13 11.82 20.21
C LEU A 4 -6.31 10.68 19.58
N LEU A 5 -5.97 9.67 20.39
CA LEU A 5 -5.25 8.49 19.92
C LEU A 5 -6.08 7.66 18.92
N SER A 6 -7.39 7.50 19.15
CA SER A 6 -8.27 6.82 18.19
C SER A 6 -8.37 7.55 16.85
N SER A 7 -8.48 8.89 16.87
CA SER A 7 -8.49 9.69 15.64
C SER A 7 -7.17 9.57 14.87
N PHE A 8 -6.05 9.54 15.58
CA PHE A 8 -4.74 9.35 14.96
C PHE A 8 -4.60 7.96 14.29
N ILE A 9 -5.05 6.90 14.96
CA ILE A 9 -5.05 5.53 14.37
C ILE A 9 -5.95 5.47 13.13
N GLN A 10 -7.13 6.09 13.18
CA GLN A 10 -8.04 6.17 12.03
C GLN A 10 -7.43 6.96 10.86
N LEU A 11 -6.68 8.02 11.14
CA LEU A 11 -5.97 8.76 10.10
C LEU A 11 -4.91 7.88 9.43
N ILE A 12 -4.16 7.09 10.19
CA ILE A 12 -3.19 6.15 9.63
C ILE A 12 -3.91 5.09 8.77
N ASP A 13 -5.03 4.55 9.26
CA ASP A 13 -5.83 3.58 8.51
C ASP A 13 -6.31 4.15 7.15
N LEU A 14 -6.76 5.40 7.15
CA LEU A 14 -7.15 6.11 5.94
C LEU A 14 -5.98 6.26 4.97
N LEU A 15 -4.81 6.70 5.45
CA LEU A 15 -3.62 6.86 4.61
C LEU A 15 -3.17 5.52 4.00
N LEU A 16 -3.19 4.44 4.78
CA LEU A 16 -2.90 3.10 4.28
C LEU A 16 -3.91 2.64 3.23
N SER A 17 -5.19 2.98 3.41
CA SER A 17 -6.25 2.68 2.43
C SER A 17 -6.02 3.41 1.10
N ILE A 18 -5.70 4.70 1.17
CA ILE A 18 -5.34 5.50 -0.01
C ILE A 18 -4.12 4.90 -0.70
N TYR A 19 -3.11 4.50 0.08
CA TYR A 19 -1.89 3.92 -0.46
C TYR A 19 -2.11 2.56 -1.14
N ILE A 20 -3.02 1.72 -0.63
CA ILE A 20 -3.47 0.49 -1.32
C ILE A 20 -4.01 0.84 -2.72
N TRP A 21 -4.89 1.85 -2.83
CA TRP A 21 -5.44 2.25 -4.12
C TRP A 21 -4.37 2.79 -5.07
N ILE A 22 -3.38 3.51 -4.56
CA ILE A 22 -2.22 3.96 -5.35
C ILE A 22 -1.43 2.75 -5.89
N ILE A 23 -1.19 1.73 -5.06
CA ILE A 23 -0.51 0.49 -5.48
C ILE A 23 -1.34 -0.26 -6.54
N ILE A 24 -2.65 -0.36 -6.36
CA ILE A 24 -3.56 -0.97 -7.35
C ILE A 24 -3.47 -0.23 -8.68
N ALA A 25 -3.58 1.10 -8.67
CA ALA A 25 -3.46 1.92 -9.87
C ALA A 25 -2.08 1.72 -10.55
N ARG A 26 -1.00 1.68 -9.75
CA ARG A 26 0.34 1.39 -10.24
C ARG A 26 0.42 0.01 -10.91
N ALA A 27 -0.16 -1.02 -10.30
CA ALA A 27 -0.13 -2.40 -10.78
C ALA A 27 -0.86 -2.52 -12.13
N ILE A 28 -2.08 -2.00 -12.20
CA ILE A 28 -2.89 -1.97 -13.42
C ILE A 28 -2.09 -1.29 -14.55
N ILE A 29 -1.53 -0.11 -14.29
CA ILE A 29 -0.76 0.64 -15.28
C ILE A 29 0.47 -0.13 -15.77
N SER A 30 1.21 -0.82 -14.89
CA SER A 30 2.35 -1.65 -15.34
C SER A 30 1.95 -2.77 -16.27
N TRP A 31 0.77 -3.36 -16.08
CA TRP A 31 0.36 -4.53 -16.85
C TRP A 31 -0.18 -4.14 -18.23
N ILE A 32 -0.74 -2.93 -18.37
CA ILE A 32 -1.43 -2.52 -19.60
C ILE A 32 -0.68 -1.46 -20.42
N THR A 33 0.19 -0.64 -19.82
CA THR A 33 0.71 0.58 -20.47
C THR A 33 2.20 0.47 -20.82
N PRO A 34 2.57 0.55 -22.11
CA PRO A 34 3.98 0.59 -22.53
C PRO A 34 4.60 2.01 -22.51
N TYR A 35 3.82 3.06 -22.23
CA TYR A 35 4.27 4.46 -22.28
C TYR A 35 4.60 5.05 -20.89
N PRO A 36 5.88 5.08 -20.46
CA PRO A 36 6.27 5.49 -19.11
C PRO A 36 6.29 7.02 -18.88
N TYR A 37 6.15 7.82 -19.95
CA TYR A 37 6.37 9.27 -19.89
C TYR A 37 5.15 10.08 -19.43
N HIS A 38 3.99 9.45 -19.19
CA HIS A 38 2.83 10.19 -18.72
C HIS A 38 3.04 10.66 -17.26
N PRO A 39 2.72 11.92 -16.88
CA PRO A 39 2.98 12.45 -15.54
C PRO A 39 2.38 11.61 -14.41
N LEU A 40 1.15 11.11 -14.59
CA LEU A 40 0.50 10.23 -13.60
C LEU A 40 1.25 8.91 -13.43
N VAL A 41 1.77 8.33 -14.51
CA VAL A 41 2.54 7.08 -14.45
C VAL A 41 3.83 7.32 -13.66
N ARG A 42 4.56 8.40 -13.98
CA ARG A 42 5.78 8.78 -13.23
C ARG A 42 5.49 9.04 -11.76
N PHE A 43 4.37 9.70 -11.44
CA PHE A 43 3.95 9.92 -10.06
C PHE A 43 3.76 8.58 -9.34
N LEU A 44 2.96 7.67 -9.91
CA LEU A 44 2.69 6.36 -9.33
C LEU A 44 3.97 5.56 -9.13
N TYR A 45 4.87 5.53 -10.12
CA TYR A 45 6.19 4.92 -9.98
C TYR A 45 6.94 5.57 -8.81
N LYS A 46 7.10 6.90 -8.80
CA LYS A 46 7.88 7.60 -7.78
C LYS A 46 7.41 7.30 -6.34
N VAL A 47 6.09 7.22 -6.12
CA VAL A 47 5.54 6.98 -4.79
C VAL A 47 5.51 5.51 -4.38
N THR A 48 5.43 4.57 -5.33
CA THR A 48 5.32 3.14 -5.02
C THR A 48 6.64 2.38 -5.09
N GLU A 49 7.57 2.81 -5.95
CA GLU A 49 8.85 2.13 -6.19
C GLU A 49 9.71 1.93 -4.94
N PRO A 50 9.83 2.89 -3.99
CA PRO A 50 10.60 2.66 -2.77
C PRO A 50 10.16 1.43 -1.95
N ILE A 51 8.87 1.06 -2.07
CA ILE A 51 8.29 -0.08 -1.35
C ILE A 51 8.21 -1.32 -2.25
N LEU A 52 7.88 -1.16 -3.53
CA LEU A 52 7.77 -2.29 -4.47
C LEU A 52 9.14 -2.85 -4.90
N ALA A 53 10.16 -2.01 -5.07
CA ALA A 53 11.46 -2.44 -5.58
C ALA A 53 12.20 -3.41 -4.63
N PRO A 54 12.23 -3.21 -3.30
CA PRO A 54 12.78 -4.21 -2.38
C PRO A 54 12.06 -5.56 -2.46
N ILE A 55 10.73 -5.55 -2.57
CA ILE A 55 9.95 -6.78 -2.69
C ILE A 55 10.26 -7.51 -4.01
N ARG A 56 10.40 -6.78 -5.12
CA ARG A 56 10.81 -7.34 -6.42
C ARG A 56 12.21 -7.96 -6.42
N LYS A 57 13.10 -7.52 -5.53
CA LYS A 57 14.43 -8.16 -5.37
C LYS A 57 14.34 -9.52 -4.70
N ILE A 58 13.36 -9.71 -3.81
CA ILE A 58 13.15 -10.97 -3.09
C ILE A 58 12.32 -11.93 -3.95
N ILE A 59 11.24 -11.42 -4.55
CA ILE A 59 10.33 -12.17 -5.40
C ILE A 59 10.25 -11.48 -6.77
N PRO A 60 11.08 -11.90 -7.73
CA PRO A 60 11.12 -11.29 -9.05
C PRO A 60 9.80 -11.52 -9.82
N PRO A 61 9.54 -10.73 -10.88
CA PRO A 61 8.35 -10.90 -11.72
C PRO A 61 8.23 -12.32 -12.26
N ILE A 62 7.02 -12.88 -12.20
CA ILE A 62 6.72 -14.24 -12.67
C ILE A 62 5.99 -14.10 -14.01
N GLY A 63 6.55 -14.70 -15.07
CA GLY A 63 5.95 -14.60 -16.41
C GLY A 63 5.86 -13.16 -16.94
N GLY A 64 6.78 -12.28 -16.53
CA GLY A 64 6.77 -10.86 -16.90
C GLY A 64 5.77 -9.99 -16.12
N ILE A 65 5.00 -10.58 -15.21
CA ILE A 65 4.03 -9.87 -14.37
C ILE A 65 4.66 -9.56 -13.01
N ASP A 66 4.64 -8.30 -12.62
CA ASP A 66 5.07 -7.86 -11.29
C ASP A 66 4.01 -8.22 -10.25
N ILE A 67 4.36 -9.16 -9.36
CA ILE A 67 3.52 -9.63 -8.25
C ILE A 67 3.78 -8.87 -6.93
N SER A 68 4.79 -8.00 -6.89
CA SER A 68 5.10 -7.20 -5.70
C SER A 68 3.92 -6.33 -5.20
N PRO A 69 3.04 -5.77 -6.05
CA PRO A 69 1.87 -5.02 -5.57
C PRO A 69 0.95 -5.85 -4.67
N VAL A 70 0.71 -7.11 -5.04
CA VAL A 70 -0.16 -8.02 -4.27
C VAL A 70 0.43 -8.29 -2.89
N ILE A 71 1.74 -8.56 -2.85
CA ILE A 71 2.46 -8.83 -1.60
C ILE A 71 2.42 -7.60 -0.67
N VAL A 72 2.68 -6.40 -1.21
CA VAL A 72 2.65 -5.17 -0.41
C VAL A 72 1.24 -4.87 0.10
N ILE A 73 0.21 -5.03 -0.74
CA ILE A 73 -1.19 -4.85 -0.32
C ILE A 73 -1.53 -5.83 0.81
N PHE A 74 -1.12 -7.09 0.70
CA PHE A 74 -1.32 -8.10 1.74
C PHE A 74 -0.65 -7.69 3.06
N ILE A 75 0.60 -7.22 3.02
CA ILE A 75 1.31 -6.70 4.20
C ILE A 75 0.56 -5.51 4.80
N ILE A 76 0.07 -4.57 3.98
CA ILE A 76 -0.69 -3.44 4.47
C ILE A 76 -1.98 -3.91 5.16
N PHE A 77 -2.70 -4.89 4.61
CA PHE A 77 -3.89 -5.45 5.28
C PHE A 77 -3.57 -6.05 6.66
N ILE A 78 -2.43 -6.73 6.80
CA ILE A 78 -1.98 -7.21 8.11
C ILE A 78 -1.77 -6.04 9.07
N ILE A 79 -1.06 -4.99 8.64
CA ILE A 79 -0.82 -3.78 9.45
C ILE A 79 -2.13 -3.13 9.87
N LYS A 80 -3.07 -2.95 8.93
CA LYS A 80 -4.41 -2.40 9.20
C LYS A 80 -5.17 -3.22 10.23
N ASN A 81 -5.16 -4.55 10.10
CA ASN A 81 -5.81 -5.44 11.06
C ASN A 81 -5.19 -5.31 12.47
N LEU A 82 -3.86 -5.19 12.57
CA LEU A 82 -3.19 -4.96 13.85
C LEU A 82 -3.56 -3.60 14.46
N LEU A 83 -3.59 -2.53 13.65
CA LEU A 83 -4.03 -1.20 14.08
C LEU A 83 -5.47 -1.23 14.60
N HIS A 84 -6.38 -1.92 13.91
CA HIS A 84 -7.77 -2.04 14.32
C HIS A 84 -7.92 -2.82 15.63
N ARG A 85 -7.18 -3.92 15.81
CA ARG A 85 -7.16 -4.66 17.08
C ARG A 85 -6.66 -3.80 18.23
N PHE A 86 -5.58 -3.04 18.01
CA PHE A 86 -5.07 -2.11 19.00
C PHE A 86 -6.10 -1.03 19.37
N LEU A 87 -6.79 -0.48 18.36
CA LEU A 87 -7.85 0.51 18.56
C LEU A 87 -9.01 -0.03 19.40
N ILE A 88 -9.49 -1.25 19.11
CA ILE A 88 -10.57 -1.89 19.89
C ILE A 88 -10.14 -2.05 21.35
N ASN A 89 -8.92 -2.54 21.58
CA ASN A 89 -8.40 -2.74 22.94
C ASN A 89 -8.33 -1.40 23.70
N LEU A 90 -7.85 -0.34 23.06
CA LEU A 90 -7.76 1.00 23.67
C LEU A 90 -9.13 1.59 24.05
N ILE A 91 -10.17 1.30 23.26
CA ILE A 91 -11.53 1.80 23.52
C ILE A 91 -12.19 1.00 24.64
N THR A 92 -11.96 -0.31 24.67
CA THR A 92 -12.63 -1.25 25.58
C THR A 92 -12.06 -1.23 27.00
N PHE A 93 -10.76 -0.99 27.16
CA PHE A 93 -10.04 -0.91 28.43
C PHE A 93 -9.51 0.51 28.64
#